data_AF-A0A2X2VKE2-F1
#
_entry.id   AF-A0A2X2VKE2-F1
#
_cell.length_a   1.000
_cell.length_b   1.000
_cell.length_c   1.000
_cell.angle_alpha   90.00
_cell.angle_beta   90.00
_cell.angle_gamma   90.00
#
_symmetry.space_group_name_H-M   'P 1'
#
loop_
_entity.id
_entity.type
_entity.pdbx_description
1 polymer ?
#
loop_
_entity_poly.entity_id
_entity_poly.type
_entity_poly.pdbx_seq_one_letter_code
_entity_poly.pdbx_strand_id
1 'polypeptide(L)'
;MRLPRVWCEYCPLQTDPGVLESAIRKRITGLIATEGEAMDGVYAVLHHFRHRGYRIALATSSSHQVIEAVLSKLNLRGILTSFAAPTMNATANRTRRCISPC
;
A
#
# COMPACT_ATOMS: atom_id res chain seq x y z
N MET A 1 14.36 -0.09 -5.14
CA MET A 1 14.56 1.21 -5.81
C MET A 1 13.73 2.25 -5.08
N ARG A 2 14.32 3.34 -4.54
CA ARG A 2 13.59 4.43 -3.89
C ARG A 2 13.43 5.59 -4.86
N LEU A 3 12.19 5.87 -5.30
CA LEU A 3 11.89 6.92 -6.28
C LEU A 3 12.47 8.30 -5.92
N PRO A 4 12.44 8.76 -4.65
CA PRO A 4 12.99 10.08 -4.28
C PRO A 4 14.49 10.20 -4.51
N ARG A 5 15.26 9.12 -4.29
CA ARG A 5 16.70 9.10 -4.57
C ARG A 5 16.98 9.29 -6.06
N VAL A 6 16.25 8.58 -6.91
CA VAL A 6 16.36 8.70 -8.37
C VAL A 6 16.01 10.12 -8.80
N TRP A 7 14.96 10.73 -8.25
CA TRP A 7 14.59 12.09 -8.61
C TRP A 7 15.65 13.12 -8.19
N CYS A 8 16.26 12.99 -7.02
CA CYS A 8 17.38 13.88 -6.65
C CYS A 8 18.65 13.63 -7.50
N GLU A 9 18.86 12.42 -8.02
CA GLU A 9 20.00 12.09 -8.87
C GLU A 9 19.85 12.60 -10.30
N TYR A 10 18.65 12.52 -10.88
CA TYR A 10 18.41 12.84 -12.29
C TYR A 10 17.70 14.18 -12.50
N CYS A 11 17.16 14.79 -11.45
CA CYS A 11 16.62 16.15 -11.49
C CYS A 11 17.44 17.03 -10.52
N PRO A 12 17.69 18.31 -10.83
CA PRO A 12 18.48 19.23 -9.99
C PRO A 12 17.67 19.70 -8.76
N LEU A 13 17.05 18.78 -8.03
CA LEU A 13 16.33 19.03 -6.80
C LEU A 13 17.35 19.23 -5.67
N GLN A 14 17.51 20.47 -5.21
CA GLN A 14 18.34 20.79 -4.05
C GLN A 14 17.63 20.41 -2.74
N THR A 15 17.42 19.12 -2.53
CA THR A 15 16.76 18.58 -1.34
C THR A 15 17.29 17.20 -1.02
N ASP A 16 17.46 16.92 0.27
CA ASP A 16 17.82 15.59 0.75
C ASP A 16 16.75 14.55 0.33
N PRO A 17 17.15 13.40 -0.26
CA PRO A 17 16.20 12.36 -0.68
C PRO A 17 15.27 11.86 0.43
N GLY A 18 15.72 11.82 1.69
CA GLY A 18 14.91 11.39 2.83
C GLY A 18 13.86 12.43 3.23
N VAL A 19 14.21 13.72 3.16
CA VAL A 19 13.27 14.84 3.31
C VAL A 19 12.22 14.79 2.20
N LEU A 20 12.65 14.64 0.94
CA LEU A 20 11.76 14.53 -0.20
C LEU A 20 10.81 13.32 -0.08
N GLU A 21 11.35 12.15 0.28
CA GLU A 21 10.55 10.94 0.51
C GLU A 21 9.46 11.17 1.56
N SER A 22 9.81 11.81 2.67
CA SER A 22 8.88 12.08 3.77
C SER A 22 7.83 13.11 3.38
N ALA A 23 8.20 14.14 2.63
CA ALA A 23 7.28 15.15 2.11
C ALA A 23 6.27 14.55 1.12
N ILE A 24 6.75 13.73 0.16
CA ILE A 24 5.90 13.02 -0.79
C ILE A 24 4.93 12.11 -0.04
N ARG A 25 5.42 11.31 0.90
CA ARG A 25 4.60 10.40 1.69
C ARG A 25 3.51 11.14 2.46
N LYS A 26 3.87 12.23 3.16
CA LYS A 26 2.92 13.08 3.89
C LYS A 26 1.87 13.70 2.97
N ARG A 27 2.27 14.16 1.78
CA ARG A 27 1.34 14.72 0.79
C ARG A 27 0.37 13.65 0.28
N ILE A 28 0.86 12.48 -0.07
CA ILE A 28 0.04 11.37 -0.56
C ILE A 28 -0.96 10.91 0.50
N THR A 29 -0.52 10.69 1.75
CA THR A 29 -1.45 10.28 2.82
C THR A 29 -2.50 11.34 3.12
N GLY A 30 -2.12 12.62 3.05
CA GLY A 30 -3.06 13.74 3.16
C GLY A 30 -4.12 13.72 2.07
N LEU A 31 -3.70 13.59 0.81
CA LEU A 31 -4.60 13.52 -0.35
C LEU A 31 -5.54 12.31 -0.27
N ILE A 32 -5.03 11.14 0.12
CA ILE A 32 -5.88 9.96 0.31
C ILE A 32 -6.94 10.23 1.39
N ALA A 33 -6.55 10.84 2.52
CA ALA A 33 -7.49 11.12 3.59
C ALA A 33 -8.59 12.13 3.18
N THR A 34 -8.24 13.17 2.41
CA THR A 34 -9.19 14.21 1.99
C THR A 34 -10.02 13.80 0.78
N GLU A 35 -9.36 13.34 -0.27
CA GLU A 35 -9.90 13.20 -1.63
C GLU A 35 -9.99 11.73 -2.08
N GLY A 36 -9.48 10.79 -1.29
CA GLY A 36 -9.47 9.37 -1.68
C GLY A 36 -10.86 8.79 -1.82
N GLU A 37 -11.16 8.25 -3.00
CA GLU A 37 -12.40 7.55 -3.32
C GLU A 37 -12.09 6.13 -3.81
N ALA A 38 -12.99 5.20 -3.51
CA ALA A 38 -12.86 3.85 -4.03
C ALA A 38 -13.12 3.86 -5.53
N MET A 39 -12.31 3.11 -6.29
CA MET A 39 -12.62 2.86 -7.70
C MET A 39 -13.96 2.13 -7.82
N ASP A 40 -14.66 2.39 -8.93
CA ASP A 40 -15.93 1.75 -9.23
C ASP A 40 -15.82 0.22 -9.17
N GLY A 41 -16.79 -0.40 -8.50
CA GLY A 41 -16.87 -1.85 -8.36
C GLY A 41 -15.98 -2.46 -7.27
N VAL A 42 -15.07 -1.72 -6.63
CA VAL A 42 -14.21 -2.26 -5.56
C VAL A 42 -15.03 -2.91 -4.45
N TYR A 43 -16.04 -2.21 -3.92
CA TYR A 43 -16.90 -2.77 -2.88
C TYR A 43 -17.71 -3.96 -3.39
N ALA A 44 -18.26 -3.88 -4.60
CA ALA A 44 -19.06 -4.97 -5.18
C ALA A 44 -18.24 -6.26 -5.31
N VAL A 45 -17.01 -6.17 -5.81
CA VAL A 45 -16.10 -7.31 -5.94
C VAL A 45 -15.73 -7.88 -4.58
N LEU A 46 -15.37 -7.01 -3.63
CA LEU A 46 -15.00 -7.44 -2.28
C LEU A 46 -16.17 -8.14 -1.57
N HIS A 47 -17.38 -7.59 -1.65
CA HIS A 47 -18.58 -8.19 -1.09
C HIS A 47 -18.91 -9.52 -1.77
N HIS A 48 -18.85 -9.59 -3.11
CA HIS A 48 -19.12 -10.81 -3.86
C HIS A 48 -18.26 -12.00 -3.38
N PHE A 49 -16.94 -11.78 -3.27
CA PHE A 49 -16.04 -12.83 -2.80
C PHE A 49 -16.21 -13.13 -1.32
N ARG A 50 -16.51 -12.12 -0.48
CA ARG A 50 -16.80 -12.36 0.94
C ARG A 50 -18.05 -13.21 1.15
N HIS A 51 -19.13 -12.95 0.42
CA HIS A 51 -20.37 -13.73 0.50
C HIS A 51 -20.17 -15.19 0.07
N ARG A 52 -19.20 -15.46 -0.80
CA ARG A 52 -18.81 -16.83 -1.18
C ARG A 52 -17.84 -17.51 -0.20
N GLY A 53 -17.55 -16.88 0.93
CA GLY A 53 -16.71 -17.45 1.99
C GLY A 53 -15.20 -17.24 1.79
N TYR A 54 -14.75 -16.52 0.76
CA TYR A 54 -13.32 -16.29 0.56
C TYR A 54 -12.74 -15.36 1.61
N ARG A 55 -11.50 -15.65 2.02
CA ARG A 55 -10.66 -14.73 2.80
C ARG A 55 -9.91 -13.84 1.83
N ILE A 56 -10.07 -12.52 1.97
CA ILE A 56 -9.44 -11.54 1.08
C ILE A 56 -8.29 -10.88 1.81
N ALA A 57 -7.13 -10.75 1.16
CA ALA A 57 -5.97 -10.05 1.72
C ALA A 57 -5.40 -9.07 0.70
N LEU A 58 -4.83 -7.96 1.19
CA LEU A 58 -4.19 -6.94 0.35
C LEU A 58 -2.69 -7.21 0.22
N ALA A 59 -2.17 -7.32 -1.00
CA ALA A 59 -0.74 -7.42 -1.28
C ALA A 59 -0.28 -6.13 -1.97
N THR A 60 0.66 -5.40 -1.36
CA THR A 60 1.11 -4.11 -1.90
C THR A 60 2.54 -3.81 -1.51
N SER A 61 3.29 -3.15 -2.39
CA SER A 61 4.64 -2.64 -2.11
C SER A 61 4.64 -1.25 -1.48
N SER A 62 3.46 -0.65 -1.27
CA SER A 62 3.34 0.65 -0.63
C SER A 62 3.74 0.59 0.85
N SER A 63 4.18 1.73 1.38
CA SER A 63 4.51 1.83 2.81
C SER A 63 3.28 1.66 3.69
N HIS A 64 3.48 1.20 4.92
CA HIS A 64 2.41 1.02 5.90
C HIS A 64 1.56 2.28 6.10
N GLN A 65 2.19 3.47 6.15
CA GLN A 65 1.47 4.75 6.30
C GLN A 65 0.47 5.01 5.16
N VAL A 66 0.84 4.67 3.91
CA VAL A 66 -0.05 4.84 2.76
C VAL A 66 -1.20 3.84 2.80
N ILE A 67 -0.91 2.58 3.15
CA ILE A 67 -1.94 1.54 3.29
C ILE A 67 -2.94 1.95 4.36
N GLU A 68 -2.45 2.42 5.50
CA GLU A 68 -3.29 2.84 6.62
C GLU A 68 -4.22 4.01 6.26
N ALA A 69 -3.71 5.00 5.51
CA ALA A 69 -4.54 6.09 5.00
C ALA A 69 -5.68 5.57 4.11
N VAL A 70 -5.40 4.63 3.20
CA VAL A 70 -6.42 4.04 2.31
C VAL A 70 -7.44 3.23 3.09
N LEU A 71 -6.98 2.31 3.95
CA LEU A 71 -7.86 1.42 4.71
C LEU A 71 -8.80 2.19 5.62
N SER A 72 -8.30 3.27 6.23
CA SER A 72 -9.08 4.14 7.11
C SER A 72 -10.09 4.95 6.30
N LYS A 73 -9.67 5.60 5.21
CA LYS A 73 -10.54 6.41 4.36
C LYS A 73 -11.69 5.62 3.76
N LEU A 74 -11.40 4.43 3.24
CA LEU A 74 -12.37 3.61 2.51
C LEU A 74 -13.10 2.59 3.40
N ASN A 75 -12.84 2.60 4.72
CA ASN A 75 -13.41 1.69 5.71
C ASN A 75 -13.28 0.20 5.33
N LEU A 76 -12.12 -0.20 4.82
CA LEU A 76 -11.90 -1.55 4.27
C LEU A 76 -11.47 -2.58 5.31
N ARG A 77 -11.18 -2.16 6.55
CA ARG A 77 -10.69 -3.04 7.63
C ARG A 77 -11.68 -4.14 8.01
N GLY A 78 -12.99 -3.89 7.89
CA GLY A 78 -14.02 -4.90 8.17
C GLY A 78 -14.14 -5.97 7.06
N ILE A 79 -13.62 -5.68 5.87
CA ILE A 79 -13.78 -6.53 4.69
C ILE A 79 -12.51 -7.36 4.43
N LEU A 80 -11.34 -6.74 4.60
CA LEU A 80 -10.05 -7.41 4.42
C LEU A 80 -9.63 -8.20 5.67
N THR A 81 -9.14 -9.41 5.45
CA THR A 81 -8.72 -10.32 6.54
C THR A 81 -7.25 -10.18 6.94
N SER A 82 -6.41 -9.64 6.05
CA SER A 82 -4.99 -9.38 6.30
C SER A 82 -4.43 -8.47 5.20
N PHE A 83 -3.25 -7.89 5.43
CA PHE A 83 -2.46 -7.23 4.40
C PHE A 83 -0.98 -7.55 4.56
N ALA A 84 -0.27 -7.68 3.44
CA ALA A 84 1.17 -7.85 3.38
C ALA A 84 1.79 -6.58 2.77
N ALA A 85 2.44 -5.79 3.62
CA ALA A 85 3.35 -4.73 3.20
C ALA A 85 4.78 -5.31 3.15
N PRO A 86 5.69 -4.77 2.32
CA PRO A 86 7.10 -5.18 2.36
C PRO A 86 7.65 -4.87 3.75
N THR A 87 7.94 -5.92 4.52
CA THR A 87 8.65 -5.79 5.79
C THR A 87 10.09 -5.40 5.48
N MET A 88 10.49 -4.19 5.89
CA MET A 88 11.89 -3.78 5.90
C MET A 88 12.61 -4.49 7.06
N ASN A 89 12.82 -5.79 6.95
CA ASN A 89 13.85 -6.51 7.71
C ASN A 89 14.75 -7.23 6.71
N ALA A 90 15.94 -6.68 6.53
CA ALA A 90 17.04 -7.29 5.79
C ALA A 90 17.59 -8.49 6.57
N THR A 91 16.83 -9.58 6.64
CA THR A 91 17.28 -10.96 6.88
C THR A 91 16.05 -11.87 6.81
N ALA A 92 15.54 -12.11 5.60
CA ALA A 92 14.60 -13.20 5.37
C ALA A 92 15.03 -13.89 4.08
N ASN A 93 15.85 -14.91 4.29
CA ASN A 93 16.28 -15.86 3.29
C ASN A 93 15.05 -16.45 2.58
N ARG A 94 14.98 -16.25 1.27
CA ARG A 94 14.39 -17.13 0.25
C ARG A 94 13.27 -18.05 0.73
N THR A 95 12.02 -17.66 0.50
CA THR A 95 11.02 -18.62 -0.03
C THR A 95 9.86 -17.86 -0.66
N ARG A 96 9.79 -17.93 -1.99
CA ARG A 96 8.54 -17.79 -2.72
C ARG A 96 7.61 -18.91 -2.21
N ARG A 97 6.55 -18.56 -1.49
CA ARG A 97 5.32 -19.36 -1.42
C ARG A 97 4.14 -18.41 -1.46
N CYS A 98 3.93 -17.82 -2.64
CA CYS A 98 2.57 -17.49 -3.04
C CYS A 98 2.01 -18.75 -3.68
N ILE A 99 0.82 -19.15 -3.24
CA ILE A 99 0.00 -20.27 -3.74
C ILE A 99 0.49 -21.66 -3.31
N SER A 100 0.01 -22.14 -2.17
CA SER A 100 -0.28 -23.58 -1.99
C SER A 100 -1.66 -23.86 -2.58
N PRO A 101 -1.81 -24.82 -3.53
CA PRO A 101 -3.13 -25.33 -3.88
C PRO A 101 -3.66 -26.19 -2.72
N CYS A 102 -4.96 -26.46 -2.78
CA CYS A 102 -5.75 -27.28 -1.86
C CYS A 102 -5.02 -28.46 -1.21
#